data_AF-A0A840WNR9-F1
#
_entry.id   AF-A0A840WNR9-F1
#
_cell.length_a   1.000
_cell.length_b   1.000
_cell.length_c   1.000
_cell.angle_alpha   90.00
_cell.angle_beta   90.00
_cell.angle_gamma   90.00
#
_symmetry.space_group_name_H-M   'P 1'
#
loop_
_entity.id
_entity.type
_entity.pdbx_description
1 polymer ?
#
loop_
_entity_poly.entity_id
_entity_poly.type
_entity_poly.pdbx_seq_one_letter_code
_entity_poly.pdbx_strand_id
1 'polypeptide(L)' 'MADQEHVHGTMDTSVQEKTFEGFIAWVIRIAAISIGVLIFLAIFNS' A
#
# COMPACT_ATOMS: atom_id res chain seq x y z
N MET A 1 -21.54 -31.96 11.63
CA MET A 1 -20.74 -30.86 11.07
C MET A 1 -21.69 -29.71 10.80
N ALA A 2 -22.19 -29.10 11.88
CA ALA A 2 -22.96 -27.87 11.82
C ALA A 2 -22.13 -26.87 12.64
N ASP A 3 -22.19 -25.59 12.28
CA ASP A 3 -21.75 -24.45 13.11
C ASP A 3 -20.31 -23.94 12.92
N GLN A 4 -19.79 -24.00 11.69
CA GLN A 4 -18.85 -22.99 11.18
C GLN A 4 -19.30 -22.54 9.78
N GLU A 5 -20.59 -22.21 9.66
CA GLU A 5 -21.14 -21.66 8.43
C GLU A 5 -20.56 -20.27 8.23
N HIS A 6 -19.64 -20.15 7.28
CA HIS A 6 -19.04 -18.87 6.93
C HIS A 6 -20.11 -17.98 6.31
N VAL A 7 -20.53 -16.94 7.03
CA VAL A 7 -21.43 -15.92 6.47
C VAL A 7 -20.62 -15.00 5.56
N HIS A 8 -21.03 -14.95 4.30
CA HIS A 8 -20.39 -14.08 3.32
C HIS A 8 -20.41 -12.62 3.80
N GLY A 9 -19.25 -11.96 3.77
CA GLY A 9 -19.11 -10.56 4.17
C GLY A 9 -18.89 -10.33 5.67
N THR A 10 -18.87 -11.38 6.50
CA THR A 10 -18.53 -11.26 7.93
C THR A 10 -17.11 -11.73 8.25
N MET A 11 -16.27 -11.89 7.22
CA MET A 11 -14.84 -12.20 7.41
C MET A 11 -14.15 -11.03 8.11
N ASP A 12 -13.29 -11.31 9.08
CA ASP A 12 -12.40 -10.30 9.63
C ASP A 12 -11.42 -9.80 8.55
N THR A 13 -11.40 -8.49 8.33
CA THR A 13 -10.59 -7.78 7.33
C THR A 13 -9.38 -7.04 7.93
N SER A 14 -9.12 -7.19 9.24
CA SER A 14 -8.09 -6.44 9.96
C SER A 14 -6.69 -6.54 9.34
N VAL A 15 -6.32 -7.71 8.82
CA VAL A 15 -5.03 -7.94 8.16
C VAL A 15 -4.94 -7.22 6.82
N GLN A 16 -6.03 -7.23 6.04
CA GLN A 16 -6.14 -6.62 4.73
C GLN A 16 -6.08 -5.10 4.84
N GLU A 17 -6.80 -4.52 5.82
CA GLU A 17 -6.79 -3.09 6.11
C GLU A 17 -5.38 -2.62 6.51
N LYS A 18 -4.74 -3.31 7.45
CA LYS A 18 -3.36 -3.00 7.86
C LYS A 18 -2.36 -3.12 6.71
N THR A 19 -2.54 -4.12 5.85
CA THR A 19 -1.70 -4.30 4.66
C THR A 19 -1.89 -3.15 3.67
N PHE A 20 -3.13 -2.72 3.45
CA PHE A 20 -3.45 -1.61 2.57
C PHE A 20 -2.85 -0.29 3.08
N GLU A 21 -2.97 0.00 4.38
CA GLU A 21 -2.31 1.16 5.00
C GLU A 21 -0.80 1.14 4.78
N GLY A 22 -0.16 -0.01 5.00
CA GLY A 22 1.27 -0.19 4.76
C GLY A 22 1.65 0.00 3.29
N PHE A 23 0.84 -0.54 2.38
CA PHE A 23 1.02 -0.39 0.93
C PHE A 23 0.95 1.09 0.51
N ILE A 24 -0.05 1.84 0.95
CA ILE A 24 -0.19 3.26 0.61
C ILE A 24 1.00 4.07 1.12
N ALA A 25 1.44 3.83 2.36
CA ALA A 25 2.63 4.50 2.90
C ALA A 25 3.90 4.19 2.08
N TRP A 26 4.04 2.96 1.59
CA TRP A 26 5.17 2.56 0.74
C TRP A 26 5.12 3.22 -0.65
N VAL A 27 3.94 3.24 -1.28
CA VAL A 27 3.74 3.90 -2.59
C VAL A 27 4.08 5.39 -2.51
N ILE A 28 3.63 6.09 -1.47
CA ILE A 28 3.94 7.51 -1.28
C ILE A 28 5.45 7.75 -1.19
N ARG A 29 6.17 6.91 -0.42
CA ARG A 29 7.63 7.01 -0.29
C ARG A 29 8.32 6.82 -1.64
N ILE A 30 7.89 5.85 -2.43
CA ILE A 30 8.47 5.61 -3.76
C ILE A 30 8.18 6.77 -4.70
N ALA A 31 6.94 7.26 -4.74
CA ALA A 31 6.59 8.40 -5.58
C ALA A 31 7.45 9.63 -5.24
N ALA A 32 7.63 9.91 -3.96
CA ALA A 32 8.50 11.00 -3.49
C ALA A 32 9.97 10.80 -3.91
N ILE A 33 10.51 9.58 -3.79
CA ILE A 33 11.88 9.24 -4.22
C ILE A 33 12.01 9.40 -5.74
N SER A 34 11.06 8.89 -6.52
CA SER A 34 11.06 9.01 -7.98
C SER A 34 11.08 10.47 -8.42
N ILE A 35 10.24 11.32 -7.81
CA ILE A 35 10.25 12.77 -8.07
C ILE A 35 11.59 13.38 -7.67
N GLY A 36 12.12 13.03 -6.50
CA GLY A 36 13.43 13.51 -6.04
C GLY A 36 14.57 13.17 -7.00
N VAL A 37 14.58 11.94 -7.55
CA VAL A 37 15.55 11.52 -8.56
C VAL A 37 15.38 12.31 -9.86
N LEU A 38 14.15 12.53 -10.32
CA LEU A 38 13.90 13.33 -11.53
C LEU A 38 14.37 14.78 -11.37
N ILE A 39 14.11 15.39 -10.21
CA ILE A 39 14.60 16.75 -9.90
C ILE A 39 16.12 16.77 -9.85
N PHE A 40 16.75 15.79 -9.21
CA PHE A 40 18.21 15.68 -9.16
C PHE A 40 18.80 15.58 -10.58
N LEU A 41 18.26 14.70 -11.42
CA LEU A 41 18.70 14.56 -12.81
C LEU A 41 18.53 15.86 -13.59
N ALA A 42 17.40 16.55 -13.44
CA ALA A 42 17.15 17.81 -14.13
C ALA A 42 18.13 18.93 -13.74
N ILE A 43 18.64 18.94 -12.49
CA ILE A 43 19.61 19.94 -12.02
C ILE A 43 21.04 19.59 -12.47
N PHE A 44 21.44 18.32 -12.35
CA PHE A 44 22.84 17.92 -12.52
C PHE A 44 23.16 17.32 -13.89
N ASN A 45 22.15 16.96 -14.68
CA ASN A 45 22.28 16.33 -15.99
C ASN A 45 21.31 16.97 -17.00
N SER A 46 21.16 18.30 -16.94
CA SER A 46 20.41 19.10 -17.92
C SER A 46 21.22 19.29 -19.20
#